data_AF-A0A913WWL1-F1
#
_entry.id   AF-A0A913WWL1-F1
#
_cell.length_a   1.000
_cell.length_b   1.000
_cell.length_c   1.000
_cell.angle_alpha   90.00
_cell.angle_beta   90.00
_cell.angle_gamma   90.00
#
_symmetry.space_group_name_H-M   'P 1'
#
loop_
_entity.id
_entity.type
_entity.pdbx_description
1 polymer ?
#
loop_
_entity_poly.entity_id
_entity_poly.type
_entity_poly.pdbx_seq_one_letter_code
_entity_poly.pdbx_strand_id
1 'polypeptide(L)'
;TGYIKKCLIPFEPTFGDKFKRGKVVGINVQQQTVTLASGETIHYDELVIATGTTGKFPSKLPVDTSASEAIARYEDMVAKVQKAQDIVLIGGGAVGVELSGDIKEDYKEKEVTLIHPREIIVNDRVSESFQNTVKERLKTLGVKTMLEGKSFIISAGRSGGAVQMGNWVFGDWLSRTIKGNSVFTPMQWKAMGQEMPK
;
A
#
# COMPACT_ATOMS: atom_id res chain seq x y z
N THR A 1 -16.42 6.32 10.36
CA THR A 1 -16.51 4.85 10.12
C THR A 1 -16.13 4.58 8.68
N GLY A 2 -15.43 3.49 8.38
CA GLY A 2 -14.96 3.22 7.02
C GLY A 2 -16.06 2.76 6.06
N TYR A 3 -15.77 2.79 4.76
CA TYR A 3 -16.72 2.41 3.69
C TYR A 3 -16.69 0.91 3.32
N ILE A 4 -15.80 0.11 3.91
CA ILE A 4 -15.53 -1.27 3.49
C ILE A 4 -16.78 -2.14 3.37
N LYS A 5 -17.75 -2.00 4.27
CA LYS A 5 -19.01 -2.76 4.24
C LYS A 5 -19.85 -2.52 2.97
N LYS A 6 -19.68 -1.35 2.34
CA LYS A 6 -20.34 -0.98 1.08
C LYS A 6 -19.52 -1.37 -0.15
N CYS A 7 -18.23 -1.67 0.01
CA CYS A 7 -17.31 -2.00 -1.08
C CYS A 7 -17.22 -3.51 -1.37
N LEU A 8 -17.66 -4.36 -0.44
CA LEU A 8 -17.62 -5.81 -0.62
C LEU A 8 -18.84 -6.27 -1.43
N ILE A 9 -18.59 -6.87 -2.60
CA ILE A 9 -19.62 -7.41 -3.49
C ILE A 9 -19.90 -8.87 -3.12
N PRO A 10 -21.13 -9.24 -2.76
CA PRO A 10 -21.48 -10.59 -2.38
C PRO A 10 -21.78 -11.43 -3.65
N PHE A 11 -20.73 -11.94 -4.29
CA PHE A 11 -20.83 -12.67 -5.56
C PHE A 11 -21.76 -13.89 -5.47
N GLU A 12 -21.65 -14.70 -4.42
CA GLU A 12 -22.43 -15.93 -4.27
C GLU A 12 -23.95 -15.70 -4.30
N PRO A 13 -24.54 -14.81 -3.46
CA PRO A 13 -25.97 -14.50 -3.57
C PRO A 13 -26.34 -13.71 -4.83
N THR A 14 -25.38 -13.03 -5.47
CA THR A 14 -25.66 -12.25 -6.70
C THR A 14 -25.78 -13.15 -7.93
N PHE A 15 -24.97 -14.21 -7.99
CA PHE A 15 -24.83 -15.06 -9.18
C PHE A 15 -25.36 -16.49 -8.98
N GLY A 16 -25.62 -16.91 -7.73
CA GLY A 16 -26.15 -18.23 -7.41
C GLY A 16 -25.31 -19.34 -8.03
N ASP A 17 -25.97 -20.27 -8.72
CA ASP A 17 -25.33 -21.42 -9.37
C ASP A 17 -24.36 -21.06 -10.51
N LYS A 18 -24.38 -19.79 -10.99
CA LYS A 18 -23.43 -19.30 -12.00
C LYS A 18 -22.12 -18.79 -11.40
N PHE A 19 -21.95 -18.91 -10.08
CA PHE A 19 -20.71 -18.55 -9.39
C PHE A 19 -20.06 -19.78 -8.77
N LYS A 20 -18.78 -19.94 -9.07
CA LYS A 20 -17.93 -20.95 -8.46
C LYS A 20 -16.77 -20.26 -7.75
N ARG A 21 -16.68 -20.41 -6.43
CA ARG A 21 -15.53 -19.93 -5.66
C ARG A 21 -14.41 -20.97 -5.71
N GLY A 22 -13.28 -20.61 -6.30
CA GLY A 22 -12.10 -21.46 -6.33
C GLY A 22 -10.89 -20.75 -6.94
N LYS A 23 -9.69 -21.23 -6.61
CA LYS A 23 -8.45 -20.77 -7.24
C LYS A 23 -8.20 -21.57 -8.51
N VAL A 24 -8.15 -20.92 -9.66
CA VAL A 24 -7.71 -21.56 -10.92
C VAL A 24 -6.19 -21.78 -10.84
N VAL A 25 -5.75 -23.00 -11.14
CA VAL A 25 -4.32 -23.41 -11.11
C VAL A 25 -3.82 -23.89 -12.47
N GLY A 26 -4.71 -24.13 -13.43
CA GLY A 26 -4.35 -24.54 -14.79
C GLY A 26 -5.39 -24.08 -15.80
N ILE A 27 -4.93 -23.84 -17.03
CA ILE A 27 -5.76 -23.54 -18.20
C ILE A 27 -5.26 -24.42 -19.33
N ASN A 28 -6.13 -25.24 -19.92
CA ASN A 28 -5.86 -26.02 -21.13
C ASN A 28 -6.68 -25.42 -22.28
N VAL A 29 -5.99 -24.71 -23.17
CA VAL A 29 -6.65 -24.00 -24.28
C VAL A 29 -7.12 -24.95 -25.36
N GLN A 30 -6.40 -26.05 -25.62
CA GLN A 30 -6.75 -27.03 -26.64
C GLN A 30 -8.01 -27.82 -26.28
N GLN A 31 -8.19 -28.13 -25.00
CA GLN A 31 -9.38 -28.81 -24.48
C GLN A 31 -10.47 -27.84 -24.01
N GLN A 32 -10.20 -26.54 -24.06
CA GLN A 32 -11.04 -25.45 -23.56
C GLN A 32 -11.50 -25.71 -22.10
N THR A 33 -10.55 -25.96 -21.21
CA THR A 33 -10.81 -26.20 -19.80
C THR A 33 -9.97 -25.35 -18.85
N VAL A 34 -10.53 -25.09 -17.67
CA VAL A 34 -9.78 -24.56 -16.51
C VAL A 34 -9.79 -25.60 -15.38
N THR A 35 -8.67 -25.71 -14.68
CA THR A 35 -8.52 -26.61 -13.52
C THR A 35 -8.48 -25.77 -12.24
N LEU A 36 -9.36 -26.07 -11.31
CA LEU A 36 -9.36 -25.49 -9.97
C LEU A 36 -8.37 -26.20 -9.06
N ALA A 37 -7.92 -25.52 -8.01
CA ALA A 37 -7.04 -26.09 -6.98
C ALA A 37 -7.67 -27.30 -6.26
N SER A 38 -9.00 -27.43 -6.29
CA SER A 38 -9.73 -28.60 -5.80
C SER A 38 -9.56 -29.85 -6.68
N GLY A 39 -8.99 -29.72 -7.88
CA GLY A 39 -8.91 -30.77 -8.90
C GLY A 39 -10.10 -30.79 -9.87
N GLU A 40 -11.15 -30.02 -9.60
CA GLU A 40 -12.30 -29.86 -10.50
C GLU A 40 -11.87 -29.21 -11.82
N THR A 41 -12.40 -29.72 -12.93
CA THR A 41 -12.17 -29.18 -14.27
C THR A 41 -13.46 -28.65 -14.85
N ILE A 42 -13.42 -27.41 -15.36
CA ILE A 42 -14.59 -26.71 -15.91
C ILE A 42 -14.32 -26.40 -17.39
N HIS A 43 -15.24 -26.79 -18.27
CA HIS A 43 -15.19 -26.45 -19.69
C HIS A 43 -15.72 -25.03 -19.95
N TYR A 44 -15.16 -24.38 -20.95
CA TYR A 44 -15.61 -23.07 -21.42
C TYR A 44 -15.71 -23.05 -22.95
N ASP A 45 -16.62 -22.23 -23.49
CA ASP A 45 -16.59 -21.88 -24.91
C ASP A 45 -15.61 -20.72 -25.15
N GLU A 46 -15.72 -19.70 -24.30
CA GLU A 46 -14.88 -18.50 -24.29
C GLU A 46 -14.32 -18.23 -22.89
N LEU A 47 -13.04 -17.86 -22.79
CA LEU A 47 -12.35 -17.61 -21.52
C LEU A 47 -11.90 -16.15 -21.41
N VAL A 48 -12.46 -15.44 -20.41
CA VAL A 48 -12.01 -14.10 -20.03
C VAL A 48 -11.11 -14.18 -18.79
N ILE A 49 -9.87 -13.71 -18.91
CA ILE A 49 -8.92 -13.65 -17.78
C ILE A 49 -9.02 -12.28 -17.12
N ALA A 50 -9.56 -12.25 -15.90
CA ALA A 50 -9.77 -11.03 -15.10
C ALA A 50 -9.20 -11.15 -13.67
N THR A 51 -8.00 -11.73 -13.53
CA THR A 51 -7.38 -12.06 -12.22
C THR A 51 -6.84 -10.85 -11.45
N GLY A 52 -6.84 -9.66 -12.05
CA GLY A 52 -6.40 -8.42 -11.41
C GLY A 52 -4.92 -8.43 -11.02
N THR A 53 -4.61 -7.76 -9.90
CA THR A 53 -3.24 -7.61 -9.39
C THR A 53 -3.15 -7.97 -7.90
N THR A 54 -2.00 -8.51 -7.49
CA THR A 54 -1.66 -8.77 -6.10
C THR A 54 -0.88 -7.60 -5.49
N GLY A 55 -0.79 -7.55 -4.17
CA GLY A 55 -0.08 -6.49 -3.47
C GLY A 55 -0.16 -6.64 -1.96
N LYS A 56 0.37 -5.64 -1.26
CA LYS A 56 0.34 -5.59 0.21
C LYS A 56 -0.86 -4.77 0.69
N PHE A 57 -1.35 -5.11 1.88
CA PHE A 57 -2.28 -4.28 2.62
C PHE A 57 -1.59 -2.94 3.00
N PRO A 58 -2.29 -1.78 2.99
CA PRO A 58 -3.75 -1.61 2.80
C PRO A 58 -4.24 -1.56 1.35
N SER A 59 -3.34 -1.54 0.37
CA SER A 59 -3.72 -1.44 -1.06
C SER A 59 -4.43 -2.69 -1.59
N LYS A 60 -4.04 -3.88 -1.10
CA LYS A 60 -4.64 -5.16 -1.46
C LYS A 60 -4.83 -6.04 -0.23
N LEU A 61 -5.92 -6.80 -0.21
CA LEU A 61 -6.12 -7.87 0.76
C LEU A 61 -5.38 -9.12 0.30
N PRO A 62 -4.84 -9.93 1.22
CA PRO A 62 -4.39 -11.28 0.89
C PRO A 62 -5.50 -12.09 0.21
N VAL A 63 -5.10 -12.95 -0.73
CA VAL A 63 -6.02 -13.93 -1.32
C VAL A 63 -6.65 -14.76 -0.20
N ASP A 64 -7.91 -15.14 -0.39
CA ASP A 64 -8.72 -15.92 0.57
C ASP A 64 -9.12 -15.21 1.87
N THR A 65 -8.84 -13.92 2.01
CA THR A 65 -9.38 -13.13 3.13
C THR A 65 -10.92 -13.11 3.08
N SER A 66 -11.57 -13.52 4.18
CA SER A 66 -13.02 -13.47 4.30
C SER A 66 -13.55 -12.04 4.40
N ALA A 67 -14.84 -11.84 4.12
CA ALA A 67 -15.48 -10.52 4.22
C ALA A 67 -15.36 -9.91 5.63
N SER A 68 -15.54 -10.72 6.69
CA SER A 68 -15.43 -10.28 8.08
C SER A 68 -13.99 -9.89 8.44
N GLU A 69 -13.00 -10.67 8.02
CA GLU A 69 -11.58 -10.34 8.23
C GLU A 69 -11.16 -9.08 7.48
N ALA A 70 -11.64 -8.91 6.25
CA ALA A 70 -11.43 -7.69 5.47
C ALA A 70 -12.00 -6.47 6.20
N ILE A 71 -13.25 -6.55 6.66
CA ILE A 71 -13.90 -5.49 7.44
C ILE A 71 -13.07 -5.16 8.67
N ALA A 72 -12.69 -6.16 9.47
CA ALA A 72 -11.93 -5.96 10.69
C ALA A 72 -10.57 -5.29 10.43
N ARG A 73 -9.85 -5.70 9.37
CA ARG A 73 -8.55 -5.09 8.99
C ARG A 73 -8.69 -3.63 8.59
N TYR A 74 -9.72 -3.28 7.81
CA TYR A 74 -9.94 -1.90 7.41
C TYR A 74 -10.47 -1.04 8.55
N GLU A 75 -11.31 -1.58 9.44
CA GLU A 75 -11.76 -0.89 10.65
C GLU A 75 -10.58 -0.60 11.61
N ASP A 76 -9.65 -1.56 11.78
CA ASP A 76 -8.40 -1.34 12.53
C ASP A 76 -7.51 -0.25 11.90
N MET A 77 -7.37 -0.23 10.57
CA MET A 77 -6.62 0.81 9.87
C MET A 77 -7.27 2.19 10.04
N VAL A 78 -8.60 2.30 9.94
CA VAL A 78 -9.33 3.55 10.19
C VAL A 78 -9.10 4.02 11.62
N ALA A 79 -9.17 3.13 12.62
CA ALA A 79 -8.90 3.49 14.01
C ALA A 79 -7.46 3.99 14.22
N LYS A 80 -6.47 3.40 13.55
CA LYS A 80 -5.07 3.86 13.57
C LYS A 80 -4.93 5.26 12.98
N VAL A 81 -5.56 5.53 11.84
CA VAL A 81 -5.58 6.87 11.21
C VAL A 81 -6.25 7.91 12.11
N GLN A 82 -7.38 7.55 12.73
CA GLN A 82 -8.10 8.43 13.65
C GLN A 82 -7.25 8.81 14.87
N LYS A 83 -6.51 7.86 15.44
CA LYS A 83 -5.65 8.06 16.62
C LYS A 83 -4.36 8.82 16.30
N ALA A 84 -3.79 8.63 15.11
CA ALA A 84 -2.53 9.27 14.72
C ALA A 84 -2.69 10.79 14.57
N GLN A 85 -1.70 11.56 15.02
CA GLN A 85 -1.61 12.99 14.76
C GLN A 85 -0.70 13.27 13.55
N ASP A 86 0.39 12.50 13.45
CA ASP A 86 1.33 12.54 12.33
C ASP A 86 1.19 11.28 11.47
N ILE A 87 0.96 11.48 10.17
CA ILE A 87 0.76 10.40 9.20
C ILE A 87 1.71 10.62 8.03
N VAL A 88 2.48 9.59 7.70
CA VAL A 88 3.41 9.61 6.56
C VAL A 88 2.95 8.61 5.50
N LEU A 89 2.75 9.10 4.29
CA LEU A 89 2.43 8.31 3.11
C LEU A 89 3.67 8.17 2.22
N ILE A 90 3.96 6.92 1.85
CA ILE A 90 5.09 6.58 0.99
C ILE A 90 4.55 6.24 -0.40
N GLY A 91 4.88 7.08 -1.38
CA GLY A 91 4.52 6.91 -2.78
C GLY A 91 3.45 7.90 -3.26
N GLY A 92 3.87 8.99 -3.90
CA GLY A 92 3.02 9.95 -4.61
C GLY A 92 2.43 9.47 -5.93
N GLY A 93 2.07 8.19 -6.05
CA GLY A 93 1.20 7.71 -7.14
C GLY A 93 -0.26 8.08 -6.88
N ALA A 94 -1.17 7.72 -7.79
CA ALA A 94 -2.60 8.07 -7.68
C ALA A 94 -3.21 7.80 -6.29
N VAL A 95 -3.01 6.58 -5.77
CA VAL A 95 -3.54 6.16 -4.45
C VAL A 95 -2.96 6.97 -3.29
N GLY A 96 -1.65 7.25 -3.31
CA GLY A 96 -1.01 8.00 -2.22
C GLY A 96 -1.39 9.48 -2.22
N VAL A 97 -1.57 10.06 -3.41
CA VAL A 97 -2.09 11.42 -3.59
C VAL A 97 -3.52 11.53 -3.07
N GLU A 98 -4.41 10.63 -3.52
CA GLU A 98 -5.81 10.59 -3.10
C GLU A 98 -5.94 10.43 -1.59
N LEU A 99 -5.28 9.42 -1.01
CA LEU A 99 -5.33 9.17 0.42
C LEU A 99 -4.77 10.32 1.26
N SER A 100 -3.75 11.03 0.77
CA SER A 100 -3.24 12.23 1.46
C SER A 100 -4.28 13.35 1.49
N GLY A 101 -4.99 13.54 0.38
CA GLY A 101 -6.08 14.52 0.28
C GLY A 101 -7.25 14.14 1.18
N ASP A 102 -7.74 12.91 1.09
CA ASP A 102 -8.87 12.41 1.88
C ASP A 102 -8.63 12.55 3.38
N ILE A 103 -7.44 12.20 3.86
CA ILE A 103 -7.11 12.35 5.29
C ILE A 103 -7.15 13.83 5.71
N LYS A 104 -6.64 14.77 4.89
CA LYS A 104 -6.68 16.20 5.23
C LYS A 104 -8.07 16.82 5.10
N GLU A 105 -8.90 16.31 4.21
CA GLU A 105 -10.29 16.75 4.07
C GLU A 105 -11.13 16.32 5.30
N ASP A 106 -10.97 15.07 5.74
CA ASP A 106 -11.67 14.51 6.90
C ASP A 106 -11.09 14.99 8.25
N TYR A 107 -9.77 15.20 8.33
CA TYR A 107 -9.05 15.53 9.56
C TYR A 107 -8.07 16.70 9.35
N LYS A 108 -8.62 17.92 9.33
CA LYS A 108 -7.89 19.15 8.98
C LYS A 108 -6.71 19.45 9.90
N GLU A 109 -6.78 19.03 11.15
CA GLU A 109 -5.78 19.26 12.19
C GLU A 109 -4.58 18.30 12.12
N LYS A 110 -4.70 17.16 11.43
CA LYS A 110 -3.62 16.16 11.36
C LYS A 110 -2.49 16.61 10.46
N GLU A 111 -1.27 16.22 10.84
CA GLU A 111 -0.07 16.41 10.06
C GLU A 111 0.09 15.26 9.06
N VAL A 112 0.05 15.57 7.78
CA VAL A 112 0.15 14.58 6.69
C VAL A 112 1.36 14.91 5.83
N THR A 113 2.28 13.95 5.71
CA THR A 113 3.46 14.06 4.85
C THR A 113 3.42 13.02 3.74
N LEU A 114 3.44 13.47 2.48
CA LEU A 114 3.54 12.62 1.30
C LEU A 114 4.99 12.61 0.79
N ILE A 115 5.60 11.44 0.76
CA ILE A 115 6.98 11.24 0.30
C ILE A 115 6.98 10.50 -1.04
N HIS A 116 7.67 11.05 -2.04
CA HIS A 116 7.84 10.40 -3.34
C HIS A 116 9.25 10.65 -3.88
N PRO A 117 9.93 9.66 -4.48
CA PRO A 117 11.30 9.84 -4.99
C PRO A 117 11.44 10.75 -6.22
N ARG A 118 10.33 11.16 -6.84
CA ARG A 118 10.29 11.93 -8.08
C ARG A 118 9.44 13.18 -7.91
N GLU A 119 9.68 14.18 -8.74
CA GLU A 119 8.78 15.33 -8.90
C GLU A 119 7.44 14.94 -9.52
N ILE A 120 7.45 13.93 -10.38
CA ILE A 120 6.25 13.46 -11.07
C ILE A 120 5.37 12.73 -10.06
N ILE A 121 4.17 13.26 -9.84
CA ILE A 121 3.14 12.64 -9.00
C ILE A 121 2.01 12.06 -9.87
N VAL A 122 1.21 11.16 -9.29
CA VAL A 122 0.17 10.37 -9.98
C VAL A 122 0.77 9.35 -10.95
N ASN A 123 1.29 9.78 -12.11
CA ASN A 123 2.12 9.03 -13.05
C ASN A 123 2.63 9.95 -14.18
N ASP A 124 3.48 9.43 -15.06
CA ASP A 124 4.08 10.14 -16.20
C ASP A 124 3.18 10.23 -17.45
N ARG A 125 1.99 9.63 -17.42
CA ARG A 125 1.03 9.65 -18.55
C ARG A 125 0.04 10.81 -18.47
N VAL A 126 0.01 11.54 -17.35
CA VAL A 126 -0.85 12.72 -17.17
C VAL A 126 -0.06 14.00 -17.44
N SER A 127 -0.75 15.04 -17.92
CA SER A 127 -0.12 16.31 -18.28
C SER A 127 0.53 16.99 -17.08
N GLU A 128 1.58 17.77 -17.34
CA GLU A 128 2.26 18.56 -16.31
C GLU A 128 1.30 19.54 -15.61
N SER A 129 0.40 20.17 -16.37
CA SER A 129 -0.63 21.06 -15.82
C SER A 129 -1.54 20.35 -14.81
N PHE A 130 -1.94 19.10 -15.09
CA PHE A 130 -2.70 18.29 -14.16
C PHE A 130 -1.86 17.98 -12.89
N GLN A 131 -0.60 17.58 -13.05
CA GLN A 131 0.28 17.32 -11.91
C GLN A 131 0.47 18.56 -11.04
N ASN A 132 0.67 19.74 -11.64
CA ASN A 132 0.81 21.00 -10.92
C ASN A 132 -0.48 21.38 -10.18
N THR A 133 -1.65 21.16 -10.80
CA THR A 133 -2.94 21.36 -10.14
C THR A 133 -3.09 20.48 -8.91
N VAL A 134 -2.68 19.21 -9.00
CA VAL A 134 -2.70 18.29 -7.86
C VAL A 134 -1.73 18.73 -6.77
N LYS A 135 -0.49 19.12 -7.12
CA LYS A 135 0.49 19.63 -6.14
C LYS A 135 -0.04 20.85 -5.39
N GLU A 136 -0.60 21.83 -6.10
CA GLU A 136 -1.18 23.02 -5.49
C GLU A 136 -2.40 22.69 -4.62
N ARG A 137 -3.23 21.72 -5.03
CA ARG A 137 -4.36 21.28 -4.20
C ARG A 137 -3.89 20.63 -2.91
N LEU A 138 -2.91 19.72 -2.98
CA LEU A 138 -2.32 19.08 -1.79
C LEU A 138 -1.71 20.13 -0.84
N LYS A 139 -0.98 21.10 -1.39
CA LYS A 139 -0.43 22.22 -0.63
C LYS A 139 -1.51 23.07 0.04
N THR A 140 -2.59 23.38 -0.69
CA THR A 140 -3.75 24.14 -0.17
C THR A 140 -4.44 23.39 0.97
N LEU A 141 -4.53 22.06 0.88
CA LEU A 141 -5.05 21.21 1.95
C LEU A 141 -4.11 21.10 3.15
N GLY A 142 -2.86 21.59 3.05
CA GLY A 142 -1.86 21.50 4.11
C GLY A 142 -1.12 20.16 4.17
N VAL A 143 -1.10 19.40 3.06
CA VAL A 143 -0.24 18.21 2.94
C VAL A 143 1.21 18.67 2.73
N LYS A 144 2.12 18.21 3.59
CA LYS A 144 3.56 18.39 3.40
C LYS A 144 4.04 17.44 2.32
N THR A 145 4.68 17.93 1.29
CA THR A 145 5.25 17.09 0.22
C THR A 145 6.77 17.05 0.35
N MET A 146 7.33 15.85 0.31
CA MET A 146 8.76 15.62 0.17
C MET A 146 8.99 14.88 -1.14
N LEU A 147 9.23 15.65 -2.19
CA LEU A 147 9.55 15.16 -3.51
C LEU A 147 11.08 15.15 -3.69
N GLU A 148 11.58 14.52 -4.76
CA GLU A 148 13.02 14.51 -5.12
C GLU A 148 13.97 13.77 -4.14
N GLY A 149 13.51 12.71 -3.49
CA GLY A 149 14.37 11.83 -2.68
C GLY A 149 14.84 10.58 -3.43
N LYS A 150 16.12 10.46 -3.81
CA LYS A 150 16.66 9.19 -4.37
C LYS A 150 16.50 8.00 -3.41
N SER A 151 16.44 8.28 -2.11
CA SER A 151 16.25 7.32 -1.04
C SER A 151 15.81 8.00 0.25
N PHE A 152 14.98 7.34 1.04
CA PHE A 152 14.58 7.83 2.37
C PHE A 152 14.44 6.67 3.36
N ILE A 153 14.79 6.94 4.62
CA ILE A 153 14.64 6.03 5.75
C ILE A 153 13.71 6.70 6.75
N ILE A 154 12.58 6.04 7.04
CA ILE A 154 11.60 6.51 8.02
C ILE A 154 11.65 5.56 9.20
N SER A 155 12.02 6.07 10.36
CA SER A 155 12.01 5.31 11.60
C SER A 155 10.67 5.46 12.32
N ALA A 156 9.90 4.38 12.44
CA ALA A 156 8.73 4.29 13.31
C ALA A 156 9.10 3.58 14.63
N GLY A 157 9.92 4.24 15.47
CA GLY A 157 10.35 3.70 16.77
C GLY A 157 11.44 2.62 16.69
N ARG A 158 11.61 1.85 17.79
CA ARG A 158 12.66 0.81 17.94
C ARG A 158 12.52 -0.34 16.95
N SER A 159 11.30 -0.69 16.57
CA SER A 159 10.99 -1.88 15.79
C SER A 159 10.31 -1.60 14.45
N GLY A 160 9.85 -0.38 14.18
CA GLY A 160 9.14 -0.05 12.94
C GLY A 160 9.96 0.87 12.02
N GLY A 161 9.74 0.76 10.72
CA GLY A 161 10.25 1.75 9.77
C GLY A 161 10.25 1.25 8.33
N ALA A 162 10.28 2.19 7.40
CA ALA A 162 10.37 1.89 5.97
C ALA A 162 11.63 2.53 5.40
N VAL A 163 12.25 1.83 4.45
CA VAL A 163 13.37 2.36 3.67
C VAL A 163 13.00 2.28 2.22
N GLN A 164 13.10 3.39 1.50
CA GLN A 164 13.03 3.38 0.05
C GLN A 164 14.41 3.66 -0.53
N MET A 165 14.86 2.83 -1.46
CA MET A 165 16.08 3.04 -2.26
C MET A 165 15.72 2.88 -3.73
N GLY A 166 15.73 3.98 -4.49
CA GLY A 166 15.21 4.00 -5.86
C GLY A 166 13.74 3.57 -5.91
N ASN A 167 13.42 2.58 -6.74
CA ASN A 167 12.06 2.04 -6.89
C ASN A 167 11.68 0.96 -5.85
N TRP A 168 12.59 0.62 -4.94
CA TRP A 168 12.39 -0.46 -3.96
C TRP A 168 12.01 0.11 -2.61
N VAL A 169 10.87 -0.35 -2.05
CA VAL A 169 10.47 -0.07 -0.67
C VAL A 169 10.64 -1.32 0.17
N PHE A 170 11.47 -1.19 1.19
CA PHE A 170 11.79 -2.21 2.18
C PHE A 170 11.10 -1.87 3.50
N GLY A 171 10.51 -2.89 4.13
CA GLY A 171 9.82 -2.74 5.42
C GLY A 171 10.77 -2.79 6.62
N ASP A 172 10.18 -3.10 7.77
CA ASP A 172 10.84 -3.08 9.09
C ASP A 172 12.19 -3.81 9.16
N TRP A 173 12.37 -4.91 8.43
CA TRP A 173 13.62 -5.67 8.47
C TRP A 173 14.82 -4.84 8.02
N LEU A 174 14.76 -4.21 6.83
CA LEU A 174 15.88 -3.41 6.34
C LEU A 174 16.05 -2.13 7.15
N SER A 175 14.94 -1.51 7.58
CA SER A 175 15.01 -0.33 8.43
C SER A 175 15.68 -0.64 9.77
N ARG A 176 15.40 -1.80 10.39
CA ARG A 176 16.10 -2.27 11.60
C ARG A 176 17.58 -2.51 11.36
N THR A 177 17.96 -3.15 10.26
CA THR A 177 19.37 -3.44 9.93
C THR A 177 20.18 -2.17 9.73
N ILE A 178 19.65 -1.19 8.97
CA ILE A 178 20.35 0.09 8.74
C ILE A 178 20.42 0.92 10.04
N LYS A 179 19.35 0.92 10.84
CA LYS A 179 19.38 1.57 12.17
C LYS A 179 20.44 0.95 13.09
N GLY A 180 20.48 -0.38 13.14
CA GLY A 180 21.38 -1.14 14.01
C GLY A 180 22.84 -1.06 13.59
N ASN A 181 23.16 -1.04 12.30
CA ASN A 181 24.56 -1.08 11.86
C ASN A 181 25.13 0.30 11.51
N SER A 182 24.29 1.25 11.10
CA SER A 182 24.77 2.46 10.39
C SER A 182 24.46 3.78 11.10
N VAL A 183 23.48 3.82 12.01
CA VAL A 183 22.97 5.09 12.57
C VAL A 183 23.07 5.13 14.09
N PHE A 184 22.43 4.20 14.80
CA PHE A 184 22.34 4.28 16.26
C PHE A 184 23.57 3.75 16.96
N THR A 185 24.11 2.62 16.48
CA THR A 185 25.30 2.01 17.09
C THR A 185 26.51 2.96 16.97
N PRO A 186 26.88 3.48 15.79
CA PRO A 186 27.99 4.44 15.70
C PRO A 186 27.81 5.69 16.58
N MET A 187 26.56 6.22 16.69
CA MET A 187 26.27 7.36 17.57
C MET A 187 26.42 7.02 19.05
N GLN A 188 25.99 5.84 19.50
CA GLN A 188 26.14 5.42 20.90
C GLN A 188 27.60 5.19 21.27
N TRP A 189 28.39 4.53 20.41
CA TRP A 189 29.82 4.34 20.63
C TRP A 189 30.55 5.69 20.70
N LYS A 190 30.21 6.62 19.79
CA LYS A 190 30.72 8.00 19.85
C LYS A 190 30.32 8.73 21.14
N ALA A 191 29.08 8.57 21.61
CA ALA A 191 28.62 9.18 22.88
C ALA A 191 29.31 8.57 24.12
N MET A 192 29.70 7.30 24.05
CA MET A 192 30.48 6.61 25.08
C MET A 192 31.99 6.91 24.98
N GLY A 193 32.44 7.65 23.97
CA GLY A 193 33.86 7.92 23.73
C GLY A 193 34.65 6.67 23.32
N GLN A 194 33.99 5.67 22.73
CA GLN A 194 34.59 4.40 22.34
C GLN A 194 34.58 4.22 20.81
N GLU A 195 35.59 3.52 20.29
CA GLU A 195 35.61 3.11 18.87
C GLU A 195 34.84 1.81 18.66
N MET A 196 34.05 1.77 17.59
CA MET A 196 33.21 0.62 17.27
C MET A 196 34.10 -0.60 16.94
N PRO A 197 33.87 -1.78 17.54
CA PRO A 197 34.59 -3.00 17.21
C PRO A 197 34.39 -3.35 15.73
N LYS A 198 35.47 -3.73 15.05
CA LYS A 198 35.44 -4.20 13.66
C LYS A 198 34.88 -5.61 13.56
#